data_AF-A0A922CI13-F1
#
_entry.id   AF-A0A922CI13-F1
#
_cell.length_a   1.000
_cell.length_b   1.000
_cell.length_c   1.000
_cell.angle_alpha   90.00
_cell.angle_beta   90.00
_cell.angle_gamma   90.00
#
_symmetry.space_group_name_H-M   'P 1'
#
loop_
_entity.id
_entity.type
_entity.pdbx_description
1 polymer ?
#
loop_
_entity_poly.entity_id
_entity_poly.type
_entity_poly.pdbx_seq_one_letter_code
_entity_poly.pdbx_strand_id
1 'polypeptide(L)'
;MANTCWWYYFSKFTEFMDTLFFVLRKKNEHVSTLHVIHHGIMPMSVWFGLKFAPGGHSTFFALLNTFVHIVMYFYYMVAAMGPKYQKYIWWKKYLTAFQMVCIYLSYLSLYIFQWHP
;
A
#
# COMPACT_ATOMS: atom_id res chain seq x y z
N MET A 1 13.45 -15.68 -3.42
CA MET A 1 12.92 -14.63 -2.50
C MET A 1 13.50 -13.25 -2.81
N ALA A 2 14.82 -13.08 -2.92
CA ALA A 2 15.45 -11.79 -3.24
C ALA A 2 14.88 -11.07 -4.50
N ASN A 3 14.66 -11.80 -5.60
CA ASN A 3 14.05 -11.22 -6.82
C ASN A 3 12.63 -10.71 -6.58
N THR A 4 11.82 -11.39 -5.78
CA THR A 4 10.45 -10.97 -5.43
C THR A 4 10.46 -9.72 -4.56
N CYS A 5 11.39 -9.64 -3.60
CA CYS A 5 11.60 -8.43 -2.80
C CYS A 5 12.04 -7.25 -3.68
N TRP A 6 12.90 -7.48 -4.69
CA TRP A 6 13.31 -6.46 -5.64
C TRP A 6 12.15 -5.93 -6.49
N TRP A 7 11.29 -6.82 -7.00
CA TRP A 7 10.06 -6.42 -7.70
C TRP A 7 9.08 -5.66 -6.81
N TYR A 8 8.98 -6.03 -5.52
CA TYR A 8 8.18 -5.28 -4.55
C TYR A 8 8.75 -3.88 -4.29
N TYR A 9 10.06 -3.73 -4.21
CA TYR A 9 10.72 -2.42 -4.11
C TYR A 9 10.43 -1.55 -5.35
N PHE A 10 10.53 -2.12 -6.55
CA PHE A 10 10.19 -1.41 -7.78
C PHE A 10 8.71 -0.99 -7.81
N SER A 11 7.80 -1.83 -7.30
CA SER A 11 6.38 -1.50 -7.16
C SER A 11 6.16 -0.24 -6.30
N LYS A 12 7.00 0.02 -5.30
CA LYS A 12 6.88 1.25 -4.49
C LYS A 12 7.23 2.52 -5.27
N PHE A 13 8.02 2.43 -6.34
CA PHE A 13 8.20 3.55 -7.26
C PHE A 13 6.99 3.78 -8.14
N THR A 14 6.33 2.73 -8.61
CA THR A 14 5.10 2.88 -9.40
C THR A 14 3.96 3.49 -8.60
N GLU A 15 3.93 3.30 -7.28
CA GLU A 15 2.96 3.92 -6.39
C GLU A 15 3.12 5.46 -6.28
N PHE A 16 4.30 6.03 -6.58
CA PHE A 16 4.44 7.49 -6.71
C PHE A 16 3.73 8.06 -7.95
N MET A 17 3.35 7.20 -8.91
CA MET A 17 2.54 7.67 -10.03
C MET A 17 1.14 8.10 -9.56
N ASP A 18 0.60 7.54 -8.46
CA ASP A 18 -0.68 7.97 -7.88
C ASP A 18 -0.63 9.41 -7.40
N THR A 19 0.42 9.79 -6.66
CA THR A 19 0.63 11.19 -6.23
C THR A 19 0.72 12.12 -7.44
N LEU A 20 1.44 11.71 -8.49
CA LEU A 20 1.52 12.44 -9.76
C LEU A 20 0.13 12.63 -10.40
N PHE A 21 -0.68 11.58 -10.49
CA PHE A 21 -2.03 11.68 -11.05
C PHE A 21 -2.97 12.54 -10.19
N PHE A 22 -2.85 12.51 -8.86
CA PHE A 22 -3.65 13.37 -7.98
C PHE A 22 -3.28 14.85 -8.12
N VAL A 23 -1.97 15.16 -8.21
CA VAL A 23 -1.48 16.52 -8.47
C VAL A 23 -1.92 17.01 -9.85
N LEU A 24 -1.78 16.18 -10.89
CA LEU A 24 -2.20 16.50 -12.26
C LEU A 24 -3.72 16.71 -12.38
N ARG A 25 -4.54 15.91 -11.67
CA ARG A 25 -6.00 16.11 -11.58
C ARG A 25 -6.42 17.24 -10.64
N LYS A 26 -5.46 17.99 -10.05
CA LYS A 26 -5.70 19.01 -9.02
C LYS A 26 -6.57 18.52 -7.85
N LYS A 27 -6.50 17.22 -7.53
CA LYS A 27 -7.24 16.60 -6.43
C LYS A 27 -6.41 16.61 -5.14
N ASN A 28 -6.08 17.81 -4.66
CA ASN A 28 -5.25 17.99 -3.46
C ASN A 28 -5.89 17.40 -2.19
N GLU A 29 -7.21 17.24 -2.14
CA GLU A 29 -7.89 16.58 -1.02
C GLU A 29 -7.48 15.11 -0.81
N HIS A 30 -6.95 14.45 -1.84
CA HIS A 30 -6.47 13.06 -1.74
C HIS A 30 -4.99 12.98 -1.33
N VAL A 31 -4.24 14.07 -1.50
CA VAL A 31 -2.83 14.19 -1.10
C VAL A 31 -2.77 14.73 0.33
N SER A 32 -3.14 13.88 1.28
CA SER A 32 -3.04 14.21 2.70
C SER A 32 -1.59 14.11 3.21
N THR A 33 -1.29 14.76 4.34
CA THR A 33 0.02 14.63 5.01
C THR A 33 0.40 13.17 5.27
N LEU A 34 -0.59 12.33 5.64
CA LEU A 34 -0.38 10.91 5.85
C LEU A 34 0.06 10.20 4.57
N HIS A 35 -0.56 10.51 3.44
CA HIS A 35 -0.23 9.92 2.14
C HIS A 35 1.21 10.27 1.72
N VAL A 36 1.60 11.54 1.86
CA VAL A 36 2.95 12.00 1.50
C VAL A 36 4.02 11.37 2.39
N ILE A 37 3.80 11.35 3.71
CA ILE A 37 4.74 10.72 4.66
C ILE A 37 4.84 9.22 4.38
N HIS A 38 3.71 8.55 4.15
CA HIS A 38 3.67 7.13 3.85
C HIS A 38 4.44 6.80 2.56
N HIS A 39 4.12 7.45 1.43
CA HIS A 39 4.83 7.20 0.17
C HIS A 39 6.31 7.64 0.22
N GLY A 40 6.67 8.62 1.05
CA GLY A 40 8.07 9.01 1.26
C GLY A 40 8.89 7.99 2.07
N ILE A 41 8.31 7.43 3.15
CA ILE A 41 9.02 6.51 4.06
C ILE A 41 9.05 5.08 3.50
N MET A 42 7.98 4.62 2.85
CA MET A 42 7.84 3.23 2.40
C MET A 42 8.97 2.73 1.46
N PRO A 43 9.44 3.50 0.46
CA PRO A 43 10.55 3.07 -0.39
C PRO A 43 11.86 3.00 0.39
N MET A 44 12.11 3.97 1.29
CA MET A 44 13.30 3.94 2.14
C MET A 44 13.30 2.73 3.07
N SER A 45 12.19 2.44 3.75
CA SER A 45 12.10 1.30 4.66
C SER A 45 12.23 -0.05 3.94
N VAL A 46 11.66 -0.19 2.74
CA VAL A 46 11.79 -1.41 1.91
C VAL A 46 13.22 -1.59 1.40
N TRP A 47 13.95 -0.52 1.08
CA TRP A 47 15.37 -0.60 0.73
C TRP A 47 16.22 -1.16 1.88
N PHE A 48 16.03 -0.66 3.10
CA PHE A 48 16.68 -1.20 4.29
C PHE A 48 16.28 -2.67 4.53
N GLY A 49 15.00 -3.02 4.39
CA GLY A 49 14.53 -4.40 4.48
C GLY A 49 15.22 -5.35 3.50
N LEU A 50 15.33 -4.96 2.22
CA LEU A 50 16.04 -5.71 1.19
C LEU A 50 17.54 -5.88 1.48
N LYS A 51 18.18 -4.83 2.00
CA LYS A 51 19.63 -4.81 2.22
C LYS A 51 20.05 -5.66 3.42
N PHE A 52 19.26 -5.67 4.49
CA PHE A 52 19.63 -6.30 5.75
C PHE A 52 18.95 -7.66 5.97
N ALA A 53 17.77 -7.90 5.41
CA ALA A 53 17.07 -9.17 5.51
C ALA A 53 16.20 -9.43 4.26
N PRO A 54 16.81 -9.89 3.13
CA PRO A 54 16.09 -10.18 1.89
C PRO A 54 15.26 -11.49 2.01
N GLY A 55 14.26 -11.50 2.88
CA GLY A 55 13.36 -12.63 3.14
C GLY A 55 12.96 -12.75 4.61
N GLY A 56 11.99 -13.63 4.90
CA GLY A 56 11.51 -13.92 6.26
C GLY A 56 10.09 -13.41 6.53
N HIS A 57 9.72 -13.27 7.81
CA HIS A 57 8.36 -12.87 8.22
C HIS A 57 7.96 -11.49 7.67
N SER A 58 8.94 -10.60 7.41
CA SER A 58 8.74 -9.28 6.82
C SER A 58 8.14 -9.32 5.40
N THR A 59 8.28 -10.41 4.64
CA THR A 59 7.63 -10.54 3.32
C THR A 59 6.13 -10.81 3.43
N PHE A 60 5.64 -11.27 4.57
CA PHE A 60 4.20 -11.43 4.82
C PHE A 60 3.46 -10.08 4.82
N PHE A 61 4.10 -9.06 5.40
CA PHE A 61 3.61 -7.68 5.32
C PHE A 61 3.50 -7.20 3.87
N ALA A 62 4.54 -7.44 3.05
CA ALA A 62 4.53 -7.08 1.63
C ALA A 62 3.41 -7.82 0.86
N LEU A 63 3.16 -9.08 1.19
CA LEU A 63 2.10 -9.88 0.56
C LEU A 63 0.69 -9.37 0.92
N LEU A 64 0.43 -9.10 2.21
CA LEU A 64 -0.84 -8.51 2.62
C LEU A 64 -1.05 -7.11 2.02
N ASN A 65 -0.01 -6.28 2.02
CA ASN A 65 -0.06 -4.93 1.47
C ASN A 65 -0.35 -4.95 -0.04
N THR A 66 0.32 -5.80 -0.81
CA THR A 66 0.06 -5.96 -2.25
C THR A 66 -1.35 -6.47 -2.53
N PHE A 67 -1.87 -7.40 -1.72
CA PHE A 67 -3.25 -7.88 -1.86
C PHE A 67 -4.28 -6.75 -1.64
N VAL A 68 -4.10 -5.96 -0.59
CA VAL A 68 -4.93 -4.78 -0.32
C VAL A 68 -4.81 -3.75 -1.45
N HIS A 69 -3.59 -3.54 -1.96
CA HIS A 69 -3.34 -2.64 -3.08
C HIS A 69 -4.06 -3.09 -4.35
N ILE A 70 -4.12 -4.39 -4.66
CA ILE A 70 -4.91 -4.89 -5.81
C ILE A 70 -6.38 -4.45 -5.70
N VAL A 71 -7.00 -4.64 -4.53
CA VAL A 71 -8.40 -4.26 -4.29
C VAL A 71 -8.58 -2.73 -4.33
N MET A 72 -7.62 -2.00 -3.79
CA MET A 72 -7.61 -0.52 -3.76
C MET A 72 -7.47 0.07 -5.17
N TYR A 73 -6.55 -0.45 -5.98
CA TYR A 73 -6.39 -0.03 -7.37
C TYR A 73 -7.60 -0.39 -8.23
N PHE A 74 -8.21 -1.55 -7.99
CA PHE A 74 -9.46 -1.90 -8.63
C PHE A 74 -10.57 -0.88 -8.31
N TYR A 75 -10.68 -0.46 -7.04
CA TYR A 75 -11.59 0.60 -6.64
C TYR A 75 -11.29 1.94 -7.36
N TYR A 76 -10.01 2.33 -7.49
CA TYR A 76 -9.63 3.54 -8.23
C TYR A 76 -9.92 3.46 -9.72
N MET A 77 -9.73 2.30 -10.35
CA MET A 77 -10.08 2.07 -11.75
C MET A 77 -11.58 2.28 -11.98
N VAL A 78 -12.43 1.69 -11.12
CA VAL A 78 -13.90 1.86 -11.21
C VAL A 78 -14.30 3.31 -10.95
N ALA A 79 -13.65 3.99 -10.00
CA ALA A 79 -13.90 5.40 -9.71
C ALA A 79 -13.46 6.35 -10.85
N ALA A 80 -12.48 5.94 -11.66
CA ALA A 80 -12.00 6.67 -12.84
C ALA A 80 -12.89 6.48 -14.08
N MET A 81 -13.70 5.43 -14.15
CA MET A 81 -14.62 5.14 -15.26
C MET A 81 -15.80 6.14 -15.37
N GLY A 82 -15.89 7.11 -14.46
CA GLY A 82 -16.75 8.28 -14.56
C GLY A 82 -17.99 8.27 -13.67
N PRO A 83 -18.84 9.31 -13.75
CA PRO A 83 -19.95 9.54 -12.82
C PRO A 83 -20.98 8.40 -12.80
N LYS A 84 -21.15 7.69 -13.93
CA LYS A 84 -22.04 6.53 -14.05
C LYS A 84 -21.63 5.38 -13.12
N TYR A 85 -20.33 5.16 -12.95
CA TYR A 85 -19.79 4.06 -12.13
C TYR A 85 -19.53 4.49 -10.68
N GLN A 86 -19.39 5.79 -10.43
CA GLN A 86 -19.22 6.33 -9.07
C GLN A 86 -20.41 6.06 -8.14
N LYS A 87 -21.60 5.76 -8.69
CA LYS A 87 -22.77 5.36 -7.88
C LYS A 87 -22.60 3.99 -7.23
N TYR A 88 -21.78 3.10 -7.81
CA TYR A 88 -21.62 1.72 -7.33
C TYR A 88 -20.50 1.57 -6.29
N ILE A 89 -19.68 2.60 -6.06
CA ILE A 89 -18.54 2.59 -5.10
C ILE A 89 -18.94 3.05 -3.69
N TRP A 90 -20.14 2.67 -3.24
CA TRP A 90 -20.64 2.94 -1.88
C TRP A 90 -19.81 2.26 -0.78
N TRP A 91 -19.08 1.21 -1.14
CA TRP A 91 -18.30 0.37 -0.23
C TRP A 91 -16.91 0.94 0.13
N LYS A 92 -16.64 2.22 -0.16
CA LYS A 92 -15.39 2.92 0.21
C LYS A 92 -15.00 2.72 1.68
N LYS A 93 -15.99 2.78 2.59
CA LYS A 93 -15.77 2.64 4.04
C LYS A 93 -15.25 1.24 4.41
N TYR A 94 -15.72 0.20 3.74
CA TYR A 94 -15.26 -1.17 3.95
C TYR A 94 -13.84 -1.37 3.44
N LEU A 95 -13.47 -0.70 2.34
CA LEU A 95 -12.10 -0.73 1.84
C LEU A 95 -11.12 -0.09 2.83
N THR A 96 -11.50 1.05 3.43
CA THR A 96 -10.68 1.67 4.49
C THR A 96 -10.62 0.79 5.73
N ALA A 97 -11.73 0.19 6.16
CA ALA A 97 -11.72 -0.77 7.28
C ALA A 97 -10.81 -1.97 7.00
N PHE A 98 -10.85 -2.50 5.77
CA PHE A 98 -9.97 -3.59 5.32
C PHE A 98 -8.49 -3.20 5.36
N GLN A 99 -8.14 -2.01 4.87
CA GLN A 99 -6.79 -1.46 4.98
C GLN A 99 -6.31 -1.40 6.44
N MET A 100 -7.15 -0.90 7.36
CA MET A 100 -6.79 -0.78 8.78
C MET A 100 -6.60 -2.15 9.44
N VAL A 101 -7.45 -3.13 9.13
CA VAL A 101 -7.31 -4.51 9.64
C VAL A 101 -6.03 -5.15 9.14
N CYS A 102 -5.70 -5.02 7.86
CA CYS A 102 -4.48 -5.59 7.31
C CYS A 102 -3.22 -4.94 7.90
N ILE A 103 -3.25 -3.62 8.13
CA ILE A 103 -2.16 -2.91 8.83
C ILE A 103 -2.01 -3.43 10.26
N TYR A 104 -3.11 -3.54 11.00
CA TYR A 104 -3.10 -4.06 12.38
C TYR A 104 -2.56 -5.49 12.47
N LEU A 105 -3.04 -6.39 11.60
CA LEU A 105 -2.57 -7.77 11.54
C LEU A 105 -1.08 -7.85 11.20
N SER A 106 -0.60 -6.95 10.33
CA SER A 106 0.82 -6.89 9.99
C SER A 106 1.68 -6.48 11.18
N TYR A 107 1.27 -5.45 11.93
CA TYR A 107 1.95 -5.04 13.16
C TYR A 107 1.90 -6.12 14.23
N LEU A 108 0.77 -6.78 14.41
CA LEU A 108 0.62 -7.90 15.35
C LEU A 108 1.56 -9.06 14.99
N SER A 109 1.66 -9.41 13.71
CA SER A 109 2.56 -10.47 13.23
C SER A 109 4.03 -10.14 13.53
N LEU A 110 4.44 -8.88 13.31
CA LEU A 110 5.79 -8.41 13.64
C LEU A 110 6.06 -8.44 15.15
N TYR A 111 5.09 -8.02 15.96
CA TYR A 111 5.22 -8.00 17.42
C TYR A 111 5.37 -9.41 18.01
N ILE A 112 4.55 -10.37 17.55
CA ILE A 112 4.62 -11.77 17.99
C ILE A 112 5.96 -12.39 17.62
N PHE A 113 6.46 -12.15 16.40
CA PHE A 113 7.72 -12.72 15.92
C PHE A 113 8.96 -12.08 16.56
N GLN A 114 8.86 -10.84 17.04
CA GLN A 114 9.93 -10.19 17.79
C GLN A 114 10.03 -10.71 19.24
N TRP A 115 8.93 -11.23 19.81
CA TRP A 115 8.84 -11.70 21.20
C TRP A 115 8.99 -13.22 21.36
N HIS A 116 8.86 -14.01 20.29
CA HIS A 116 9.18 -15.42 20.27
C HIS A 116 10.45 -15.66 19.43
N PRO A 117 11.63 -15.82 20.06
CA PRO A 117 12.86 -16.22 19.38
C PRO A 117 12.79 -17.66 18.85
#